data_AF-A0A8C0HLR4-F1
#
_entry.id   AF-A0A8C0HLR4-F1
#
_cell.length_a   1.000
_cell.length_b   1.000
_cell.length_c   1.000
_cell.angle_alpha   90.00
_cell.angle_beta   90.00
_cell.angle_gamma   90.00
#
_symmetry.space_group_name_H-M   'P 1'
#
loop_
_entity.id
_entity.type
_entity.pdbx_description
1 polymer ?
#
loop_
_entity_poly.entity_id
_entity_poly.type
_entity_poly.pdbx_seq_one_letter_code
_entity_poly.pdbx_strand_id
1 'polypeptide(L)'
;QLRFIGTDSPSSPSTPCLGVFNRGGFPAGSTPLGCYRKLVEYCRNGDLSFKYVKTFNMDEYVGLPRDHPESYHSFMWNNFFKHIDIPAENVHILDGNAPDLQAECDAFEDKIKAAGGIELFVGGIGPDGHIAFNEPGSSLVSRTRVKTLAMDTTLANARFFDGDLSKVPTMALTVGVGTVMDAREVMILITGAHKAFALYKAIEEGVNHMWTVSAFQQHPNTVFVCDEDATLELKVKTVKYFKGLMLVHNRLVEPLYSMKEMGAESSQSKKPYSD
;
A
#
# COMPACT_ATOMS: atom_id res chain seq x y z
N GLN A 1 0.35 15.79 -7.62
CA GLN A 1 -0.03 16.69 -6.50
C GLN A 1 -0.11 15.85 -5.24
N LEU A 2 0.66 16.20 -4.20
CA LEU A 2 0.71 15.50 -2.91
C LEU A 2 -0.55 15.84 -2.09
N ARG A 3 -1.24 14.84 -1.54
CA ARG A 3 -2.41 15.03 -0.66
C ARG A 3 -2.18 14.37 0.69
N PHE A 4 -2.62 14.99 1.78
CA PHE A 4 -2.61 14.39 3.11
C PHE A 4 -4.04 14.18 3.63
N ILE A 5 -4.29 13.03 4.26
CA ILE A 5 -5.56 12.72 4.94
C ILE A 5 -5.25 12.32 6.40
N GLY A 6 -5.80 13.06 7.36
CA GLY A 6 -5.85 12.71 8.79
C GLY A 6 -7.28 12.31 9.19
N THR A 7 -7.44 11.50 10.23
CA THR A 7 -8.75 10.96 10.65
C THR A 7 -9.40 11.83 11.71
N ASP A 8 -10.41 12.66 11.34
CA ASP A 8 -11.42 13.23 12.25
C ASP A 8 -12.69 13.65 11.45
N SER A 9 -13.86 13.43 12.07
CA SER A 9 -15.26 13.28 11.57
C SER A 9 -16.12 14.59 11.61
N PRO A 10 -17.41 14.69 11.17
CA PRO A 10 -18.00 14.54 9.82
C PRO A 10 -18.89 15.75 9.38
N SER A 11 -19.31 15.89 8.09
CA SER A 11 -20.67 16.38 7.69
C SER A 11 -20.90 16.66 6.17
N SER A 12 -21.72 15.79 5.53
CA SER A 12 -22.79 16.07 4.53
C SER A 12 -22.44 16.67 3.11
N PRO A 13 -23.36 16.63 2.11
CA PRO A 13 -23.25 15.69 0.98
C PRO A 13 -23.12 16.37 -0.40
N SER A 14 -22.49 15.69 -1.37
CA SER A 14 -22.99 15.44 -2.75
C SER A 14 -21.89 14.97 -3.72
N THR A 15 -22.30 14.02 -4.59
CA THR A 15 -21.68 13.55 -5.86
C THR A 15 -20.74 12.33 -5.79
N PRO A 16 -20.99 11.25 -6.58
CA PRO A 16 -20.28 9.99 -6.49
C PRO A 16 -19.02 9.91 -7.36
N CYS A 17 -17.88 9.62 -6.73
CA CYS A 17 -16.71 9.04 -7.38
C CYS A 17 -16.46 7.67 -6.75
N LEU A 18 -17.06 6.62 -7.32
CA LEU A 18 -16.80 5.24 -6.93
C LEU A 18 -15.50 4.77 -7.60
N GLY A 19 -14.37 4.88 -6.90
CA GLY A 19 -13.13 4.23 -7.29
C GLY A 19 -13.09 2.79 -6.78
N VAL A 20 -13.77 1.85 -7.45
CA VAL A 20 -13.52 0.43 -7.21
C VAL A 20 -12.17 0.10 -7.83
N PHE A 21 -11.15 -0.01 -7.00
CA PHE A 21 -9.81 -0.38 -7.46
C PHE A 21 -9.80 -1.83 -7.91
N ASN A 22 -9.82 -2.08 -9.22
CA ASN A 22 -9.75 -3.44 -9.77
C ASN A 22 -8.36 -4.10 -9.56
N ARG A 23 -7.32 -3.31 -9.23
CA ARG A 23 -5.92 -3.78 -9.06
C ARG A 23 -5.18 -2.98 -7.98
N GLY A 24 -4.77 -3.66 -6.91
CA GLY A 24 -4.15 -3.04 -5.73
C GLY A 24 -2.74 -3.54 -5.41
N GLY A 25 -1.81 -2.63 -5.13
CA GLY A 25 -0.53 -2.93 -4.47
C GLY A 25 -0.70 -2.91 -2.95
N PHE A 26 -0.15 -3.89 -2.21
CA PHE A 26 -0.37 -4.00 -0.76
C PHE A 26 0.94 -4.25 0.02
N PRO A 27 1.18 -3.51 1.13
CA PRO A 27 2.38 -3.68 1.96
C PRO A 27 2.16 -4.70 3.09
N ALA A 28 3.23 -5.35 3.53
CA ALA A 28 3.25 -6.07 4.81
C ALA A 28 3.61 -5.13 5.99
N GLY A 29 3.74 -5.69 7.19
CA GLY A 29 4.21 -4.97 8.39
C GLY A 29 3.11 -4.43 9.29
N SER A 30 3.50 -3.76 10.38
CA SER A 30 2.57 -3.36 11.45
C SER A 30 1.64 -2.21 11.08
N THR A 31 2.12 -1.24 10.27
CA THR A 31 1.35 -0.05 9.85
C THR A 31 0.03 -0.39 9.13
N PRO A 32 -0.01 -1.27 8.10
CA PRO A 32 -1.23 -1.55 7.36
C PRO A 32 -2.24 -2.47 8.10
N LEU A 33 -1.89 -3.07 9.24
CA LEU A 33 -2.79 -4.00 9.95
C LEU A 33 -4.12 -3.37 10.34
N GLY A 34 -4.13 -2.08 10.72
CA GLY A 34 -5.36 -1.35 11.00
C GLY A 34 -6.26 -1.21 9.77
N CYS A 35 -5.65 -0.93 8.61
CA CYS A 35 -6.33 -0.85 7.32
C CYS A 35 -6.93 -2.20 6.93
N TYR A 36 -6.15 -3.30 7.01
CA TYR A 36 -6.65 -4.65 6.70
C TYR A 36 -7.84 -5.05 7.56
N ARG A 37 -7.80 -4.79 8.88
CA ARG A 37 -8.94 -5.08 9.76
C ARG A 37 -10.21 -4.35 9.31
N LYS A 38 -10.10 -3.08 8.90
CA LYS A 38 -11.24 -2.30 8.40
C LYS A 38 -11.74 -2.79 7.05
N LEU A 39 -10.86 -3.13 6.11
CA LEU A 39 -11.27 -3.73 4.83
C LEU A 39 -11.98 -5.07 5.01
N VAL A 40 -11.51 -5.90 5.94
CA VAL A 40 -12.17 -7.16 6.32
C VAL A 40 -13.55 -6.89 6.93
N GLU A 41 -13.67 -5.88 7.79
CA GLU A 41 -14.95 -5.46 8.37
C GLU A 41 -15.95 -5.04 7.27
N TYR A 42 -15.53 -4.19 6.33
CA TYR A 42 -16.38 -3.77 5.20
C TYR A 42 -16.77 -4.93 4.29
N CYS A 43 -15.86 -5.88 4.07
CA CYS A 43 -16.15 -7.08 3.28
C CYS A 43 -17.16 -7.99 3.98
N ARG A 44 -16.96 -8.27 5.27
CA ARG A 44 -17.88 -9.09 6.08
C ARG A 44 -19.26 -8.45 6.23
N ASN A 45 -19.30 -7.13 6.33
CA ASN A 45 -20.55 -6.40 6.37
C ASN A 45 -21.26 -6.43 5.01
N GLY A 46 -20.59 -6.78 3.90
CA GLY A 46 -21.15 -6.78 2.55
C GLY A 46 -21.14 -5.42 1.87
N ASP A 47 -20.37 -4.46 2.41
CA ASP A 47 -20.22 -3.12 1.83
C ASP A 47 -19.15 -3.07 0.74
N LEU A 48 -18.21 -4.02 0.76
CA LEU A 48 -17.09 -4.14 -0.20
C LEU A 48 -16.88 -5.61 -0.63
N SER A 49 -16.46 -5.84 -1.88
CA SER A 49 -16.08 -7.17 -2.39
C SER A 49 -14.76 -7.08 -3.13
N PHE A 50 -13.95 -8.13 -2.98
CA PHE A 50 -12.67 -8.33 -3.63
C PHE A 50 -12.73 -9.35 -4.77
N LYS A 51 -13.92 -9.81 -5.15
CA LYS A 51 -14.12 -10.84 -6.18
C LYS A 51 -13.46 -10.51 -7.52
N TYR A 52 -13.42 -9.23 -7.88
CA TYR A 52 -12.83 -8.73 -9.14
C TYR A 52 -11.53 -7.95 -8.92
N VAL A 53 -10.95 -8.02 -7.73
CA VAL A 53 -9.70 -7.35 -7.39
C VAL A 53 -8.53 -8.30 -7.63
N LYS A 54 -7.47 -7.80 -8.26
CA LYS A 54 -6.15 -8.44 -8.30
C LYS A 54 -5.17 -7.73 -7.36
N THR A 55 -4.36 -8.49 -6.64
CA THR A 55 -3.39 -7.93 -5.69
C THR A 55 -1.96 -8.26 -6.09
N PHE A 56 -1.07 -7.30 -5.88
CA PHE A 56 0.36 -7.45 -6.11
C PHE A 56 1.11 -6.96 -4.86
N ASN A 57 1.74 -7.88 -4.13
CA ASN A 57 2.55 -7.51 -2.98
C ASN A 57 3.88 -6.89 -3.39
N MET A 58 4.40 -6.01 -2.54
CA MET A 58 5.60 -5.22 -2.81
C MET A 58 6.87 -6.07 -2.82
N ASP A 59 6.93 -7.07 -1.96
CA ASP A 59 8.15 -7.76 -1.63
C ASP A 59 7.87 -9.13 -0.99
N GLU A 60 8.91 -9.96 -0.93
CA GLU A 60 8.98 -11.21 -0.17
C GLU A 60 10.44 -11.50 0.21
N TYR A 61 10.66 -12.12 1.35
CA TYR A 61 12.01 -12.52 1.78
C TYR A 61 12.57 -13.66 0.93
N VAL A 62 13.84 -13.57 0.56
CA VAL A 62 14.54 -14.65 -0.16
C VAL A 62 14.95 -15.75 0.81
N GLY A 63 14.67 -17.01 0.44
CA GLY A 63 15.11 -18.19 1.17
C GLY A 63 14.34 -18.49 2.46
N LEU A 64 13.29 -17.71 2.77
CA LEU A 64 12.40 -17.99 3.91
C LEU A 64 11.27 -18.91 3.44
N PRO A 65 10.97 -20.04 4.14
CA PRO A 65 9.89 -20.93 3.75
C PRO A 65 8.55 -20.18 3.61
N ARG A 66 7.79 -20.48 2.55
CA ARG A 66 6.51 -19.80 2.25
C ARG A 66 5.48 -19.93 3.39
N ASP A 67 5.53 -21.02 4.14
CA ASP A 67 4.67 -21.30 5.30
C ASP A 67 5.26 -20.80 6.62
N HIS A 68 6.48 -20.25 6.61
CA HIS A 68 7.06 -19.60 7.79
C HIS A 68 6.13 -18.47 8.26
N PRO A 69 5.86 -18.34 9.58
CA PRO A 69 4.90 -17.36 10.10
C PRO A 69 5.24 -15.91 9.72
N GLU A 70 6.52 -15.59 9.61
CA GLU A 70 7.04 -14.26 9.26
C GLU A 70 7.29 -14.04 7.75
N SER A 71 6.96 -15.02 6.89
CA SER A 71 6.93 -14.77 5.44
C SER A 71 5.82 -13.78 5.11
N TYR A 72 6.00 -12.96 4.07
CA TYR A 72 4.96 -12.02 3.66
C TYR A 72 3.76 -12.74 3.05
N HIS A 73 3.97 -13.92 2.47
CA HIS A 73 2.92 -14.85 2.13
C HIS A 73 2.04 -15.22 3.34
N SER A 74 2.64 -15.73 4.42
CA SER A 74 1.90 -16.06 5.66
C SER A 74 1.25 -14.83 6.29
N PHE A 75 1.94 -13.69 6.31
CA PHE A 75 1.41 -12.44 6.83
C PHE A 75 0.12 -12.04 6.10
N MET A 76 0.16 -11.98 4.76
CA MET A 76 -0.99 -11.54 3.97
C MET A 76 -2.13 -12.54 4.05
N TRP A 77 -1.83 -13.83 3.99
CA TRP A 77 -2.86 -14.87 4.09
C TRP A 77 -3.57 -14.82 5.46
N ASN A 78 -2.81 -14.68 6.55
CA ASN A 78 -3.36 -14.72 7.90
C ASN A 78 -4.08 -13.44 8.31
N ASN A 79 -3.63 -12.28 7.83
CA ASN A 79 -4.16 -10.98 8.25
C ASN A 79 -5.20 -10.41 7.29
N PHE A 80 -5.25 -10.89 6.03
CA PHE A 80 -6.14 -10.30 5.03
C PHE A 80 -6.83 -11.34 4.13
N PHE A 81 -6.10 -12.07 3.28
CA PHE A 81 -6.70 -12.81 2.17
C PHE A 81 -7.69 -13.91 2.58
N LYS A 82 -7.43 -14.64 3.68
CA LYS A 82 -8.36 -15.68 4.15
C LYS A 82 -9.67 -15.15 4.75
N HIS A 83 -9.81 -13.82 4.89
CA HIS A 83 -10.96 -13.17 5.54
C HIS A 83 -11.85 -12.39 4.58
N ILE A 84 -11.53 -12.40 3.28
CA ILE A 84 -12.24 -11.68 2.22
C ILE A 84 -12.58 -12.62 1.06
N ASP A 85 -13.39 -12.18 0.10
CA ASP A 85 -13.87 -12.96 -1.04
C ASP A 85 -12.98 -12.86 -2.30
N ILE A 86 -11.67 -12.66 -2.12
CA ILE A 86 -10.71 -12.60 -3.23
C ILE A 86 -10.43 -14.01 -3.81
N PRO A 87 -10.48 -14.20 -5.14
CA PRO A 87 -10.06 -15.46 -5.76
C PRO A 87 -8.54 -15.66 -5.61
N ALA A 88 -8.10 -16.87 -5.30
CA ALA A 88 -6.70 -17.16 -5.04
C ALA A 88 -5.80 -16.88 -6.27
N GLU A 89 -6.31 -17.10 -7.47
CA GLU A 89 -5.64 -16.82 -8.74
C GLU A 89 -5.39 -15.32 -9.00
N ASN A 90 -6.08 -14.45 -8.26
CA ASN A 90 -5.92 -13.00 -8.34
C ASN A 90 -4.93 -12.46 -7.30
N VAL A 91 -4.34 -13.31 -6.47
CA VAL A 91 -3.32 -12.94 -5.48
C VAL A 91 -1.93 -13.19 -6.05
N HIS A 92 -1.10 -12.15 -6.10
CA HIS A 92 0.27 -12.23 -6.61
C HIS A 92 1.28 -11.74 -5.57
N ILE A 93 2.16 -12.64 -5.15
CA ILE A 93 3.29 -12.37 -4.24
C ILE A 93 4.54 -12.96 -4.91
N LEU A 94 5.66 -12.26 -4.82
CA LEU A 94 6.96 -12.72 -5.32
C LEU A 94 7.36 -14.03 -4.65
N ASP A 95 7.89 -14.98 -5.43
CA ASP A 95 8.39 -16.24 -4.88
C ASP A 95 9.87 -16.12 -4.44
N GLY A 96 10.09 -15.78 -3.17
CA GLY A 96 11.43 -15.69 -2.59
C GLY A 96 12.23 -17.00 -2.55
N ASN A 97 11.61 -18.13 -2.90
CA ASN A 97 12.29 -19.44 -3.01
C ASN A 97 12.41 -19.92 -4.46
N ALA A 98 12.17 -19.06 -5.45
CA ALA A 98 12.34 -19.41 -6.85
C ALA A 98 13.80 -19.83 -7.15
N PRO A 99 14.01 -20.83 -8.02
CA PRO A 99 15.36 -21.28 -8.39
C PRO A 99 16.14 -20.22 -9.17
N ASP A 100 15.44 -19.39 -9.95
CA ASP A 100 15.98 -18.21 -10.60
C ASP A 100 15.20 -16.97 -10.13
N LEU A 101 15.83 -16.23 -9.23
CA LEU A 101 15.22 -15.06 -8.59
C LEU A 101 14.98 -13.91 -9.57
N GLN A 102 15.85 -13.73 -10.57
CA GLN A 102 15.68 -12.65 -11.54
C GLN A 102 14.55 -12.98 -12.51
N ALA A 103 14.46 -14.24 -12.96
CA ALA A 103 13.34 -14.68 -13.79
C ALA A 103 11.99 -14.53 -13.07
N GLU A 104 11.93 -14.78 -11.75
CA GLU A 104 10.73 -14.53 -10.95
C GLU A 104 10.38 -13.03 -10.89
N CYS A 105 11.37 -12.16 -10.71
CA CYS A 105 11.16 -10.70 -10.76
C CYS A 105 10.62 -10.24 -12.12
N ASP A 106 11.21 -10.72 -13.21
CA ASP A 106 10.79 -10.36 -14.57
C ASP A 106 9.36 -10.87 -14.85
N ALA A 107 9.05 -12.11 -14.43
CA ALA A 107 7.71 -12.67 -14.54
C ALA A 107 6.67 -11.89 -13.71
N PHE A 108 7.07 -11.32 -12.57
CA PHE A 108 6.19 -10.48 -11.76
C PHE A 108 5.82 -9.18 -12.48
N GLU A 109 6.79 -8.54 -13.14
CA GLU A 109 6.55 -7.37 -13.98
C GLU A 109 5.62 -7.69 -15.16
N ASP A 110 5.82 -8.84 -15.81
CA ASP A 110 4.95 -9.30 -16.88
C ASP A 110 3.50 -9.55 -16.40
N LYS A 111 3.31 -10.11 -15.20
CA LYS A 111 1.97 -10.26 -14.58
C LYS A 111 1.31 -8.90 -14.33
N ILE A 112 2.05 -7.91 -13.82
CA ILE A 112 1.54 -6.54 -13.63
C ILE A 112 1.12 -5.94 -14.98
N LYS A 113 1.97 -6.08 -16.00
CA LYS A 113 1.70 -5.58 -17.35
C LYS A 113 0.49 -6.27 -17.98
N ALA A 114 0.38 -7.60 -17.88
CA ALA A 114 -0.74 -8.39 -18.37
C ALA A 114 -2.07 -8.03 -17.67
N ALA A 115 -2.01 -7.58 -16.41
CA ALA A 115 -3.15 -7.05 -15.69
C ALA A 115 -3.55 -5.62 -16.11
N GLY A 116 -2.74 -4.93 -16.91
CA GLY A 116 -2.97 -3.54 -17.33
C GLY A 116 -2.49 -2.50 -16.30
N GLY A 117 -1.38 -2.80 -15.63
CA GLY A 117 -0.75 -1.95 -14.62
C GLY A 117 -1.50 -1.90 -13.28
N ILE A 118 -0.98 -1.17 -12.31
CA ILE A 118 -1.59 -1.02 -10.98
C ILE A 118 -2.52 0.22 -10.96
N GLU A 119 -3.75 0.06 -10.43
CA GLU A 119 -4.66 1.21 -10.26
C GLU A 119 -4.25 2.02 -9.04
N LEU A 120 -4.20 1.36 -7.87
CA LEU A 120 -3.76 1.96 -6.61
C LEU A 120 -2.66 1.12 -6.01
N PHE A 121 -1.53 1.75 -5.73
CA PHE A 121 -0.44 1.13 -5.01
C PHE A 121 -0.42 1.64 -3.58
N VAL A 122 -0.76 0.77 -2.62
CA VAL A 122 -0.64 1.08 -1.18
C VAL A 122 0.74 0.67 -0.69
N GLY A 123 1.41 1.57 0.03
CA GLY A 123 2.73 1.35 0.59
C GLY A 123 2.87 1.92 2.00
N GLY A 124 4.01 1.64 2.61
CA GLY A 124 4.47 2.31 3.82
C GLY A 124 5.82 2.99 3.58
N ILE A 125 6.38 3.59 4.63
CA ILE A 125 7.72 4.17 4.63
C ILE A 125 8.58 3.50 5.72
N GLY A 126 9.80 3.11 5.37
CA GLY A 126 10.82 2.67 6.34
C GLY A 126 11.34 3.84 7.19
N PRO A 127 11.96 3.59 8.37
CA PRO A 127 12.62 4.66 9.14
C PRO A 127 13.73 5.40 8.38
N ASP A 128 14.31 4.75 7.37
CA ASP A 128 15.30 5.24 6.41
C ASP A 128 14.68 5.83 5.12
N GLY A 129 13.35 5.92 5.05
CA GLY A 129 12.64 6.45 3.89
C GLY A 129 12.46 5.50 2.71
N HIS A 130 12.69 4.19 2.87
CA HIS A 130 12.46 3.25 1.77
C HIS A 130 10.98 3.07 1.40
N ILE A 131 10.71 2.86 0.11
CA ILE A 131 9.47 2.24 -0.41
C ILE A 131 9.76 0.79 -0.80
N ALA A 132 8.95 -0.16 -0.35
CA ALA A 132 9.27 -1.60 -0.44
C ALA A 132 10.66 -1.85 0.19
N PHE A 133 11.42 -2.84 -0.26
CA PHE A 133 12.87 -2.92 0.05
C PHE A 133 13.76 -2.13 -0.92
N ASN A 134 13.31 -0.97 -1.42
CA ASN A 134 14.19 -0.04 -2.13
C ASN A 134 15.02 0.78 -1.13
N GLU A 135 16.00 0.09 -0.53
CA GLU A 135 16.95 0.61 0.45
C GLU A 135 17.70 1.86 -0.06
N PRO A 136 18.25 2.70 0.84
CA PRO A 136 19.04 3.87 0.49
C PRO A 136 20.11 3.58 -0.57
N GLY A 137 20.15 4.41 -1.62
CA GLY A 137 21.03 4.26 -2.79
C GLY A 137 20.38 3.49 -3.94
N SER A 138 19.16 2.98 -3.79
CA SER A 138 18.42 2.32 -4.87
C SER A 138 18.04 3.28 -6.00
N SER A 139 18.21 2.86 -7.25
CA SER A 139 17.78 3.67 -8.41
C SER A 139 16.30 4.05 -8.33
N LEU A 140 15.99 5.33 -8.54
CA LEU A 140 14.62 5.85 -8.53
C LEU A 140 13.77 5.40 -9.73
N VAL A 141 14.40 4.80 -10.75
CA VAL A 141 13.74 4.20 -11.92
C VAL A 141 13.91 2.68 -11.97
N SER A 142 14.25 2.08 -10.83
CA SER A 142 14.45 0.63 -10.73
C SER A 142 13.18 -0.17 -11.05
N ARG A 143 13.39 -1.41 -11.50
CA ARG A 143 12.35 -2.45 -11.64
C ARG A 143 12.44 -3.47 -10.51
N THR A 144 11.51 -4.41 -10.52
CA THR A 144 11.48 -5.56 -9.61
C THR A 144 12.79 -6.33 -9.69
N ARG A 145 13.40 -6.60 -8.52
CA ARG A 145 14.74 -7.21 -8.44
C ARG A 145 15.02 -7.78 -7.05
N VAL A 146 16.11 -8.52 -6.94
CA VAL A 146 16.72 -8.89 -5.65
C VAL A 146 17.38 -7.66 -5.02
N LYS A 147 17.17 -7.47 -3.72
CA LYS A 147 17.86 -6.46 -2.91
C LYS A 147 18.37 -7.06 -1.61
N THR A 148 19.62 -6.76 -1.27
CA THR A 148 20.19 -6.99 0.07
C THR A 148 19.60 -5.97 1.04
N LEU A 149 19.15 -6.44 2.20
CA LEU A 149 18.58 -5.59 3.23
C LEU A 149 19.66 -4.74 3.90
N ALA A 150 19.33 -3.49 4.19
CA ALA A 150 20.20 -2.59 4.95
C ALA A 150 20.19 -2.95 6.44
N MET A 151 21.24 -2.55 7.17
CA MET A 151 21.36 -2.84 8.61
C MET A 151 20.17 -2.29 9.41
N ASP A 152 19.69 -1.09 9.09
CA ASP A 152 18.54 -0.47 9.75
C ASP A 152 17.26 -1.30 9.55
N THR A 153 17.05 -1.83 8.35
CA THR A 153 15.94 -2.75 8.03
C THR A 153 16.08 -4.07 8.79
N THR A 154 17.28 -4.64 8.83
CA THR A 154 17.57 -5.87 9.60
C THR A 154 17.27 -5.66 11.09
N LEU A 155 17.71 -4.54 11.67
CA LEU A 155 17.44 -4.19 13.08
C LEU A 155 15.95 -4.00 13.35
N ALA A 156 15.24 -3.28 12.46
CA ALA A 156 13.81 -3.03 12.60
C ALA A 156 12.98 -4.32 12.51
N ASN A 157 13.41 -5.28 11.68
CA ASN A 157 12.70 -6.53 11.45
C ASN A 157 13.10 -7.65 12.41
N ALA A 158 14.24 -7.55 13.10
CA ALA A 158 14.70 -8.55 14.07
C ALA A 158 13.66 -8.89 15.14
N ARG A 159 12.80 -7.93 15.52
CA ARG A 159 11.69 -8.15 16.47
C ARG A 159 10.70 -9.24 16.03
N PHE A 160 10.63 -9.54 14.75
CA PHE A 160 9.80 -10.62 14.19
C PHE A 160 10.53 -11.98 14.20
N PHE A 161 11.85 -11.98 14.33
CA PHE A 161 12.71 -13.16 14.32
C PHE A 161 13.34 -13.40 15.69
N ASP A 162 12.53 -13.40 16.75
CA ASP A 162 12.93 -13.57 18.17
C ASP A 162 13.96 -12.55 18.68
N GLY A 163 14.12 -11.41 17.99
CA GLY A 163 15.17 -10.43 18.29
C GLY A 163 16.57 -10.83 17.79
N ASP A 164 16.69 -11.92 17.03
CA ASP A 164 17.96 -12.44 16.53
C ASP A 164 18.23 -11.96 15.09
N LEU A 165 19.24 -11.09 14.95
CA LEU A 165 19.65 -10.53 13.66
C LEU A 165 20.11 -11.60 12.66
N SER A 166 20.64 -12.73 13.13
CA SER A 166 21.14 -13.80 12.27
C SER A 166 20.02 -14.60 11.60
N LYS A 167 18.80 -14.53 12.15
CA LYS A 167 17.61 -15.18 11.59
C LYS A 167 16.87 -14.33 10.57
N VAL A 168 17.17 -13.04 10.49
CA VAL A 168 16.55 -12.14 9.51
C VAL A 168 17.13 -12.47 8.13
N PRO A 169 16.29 -12.72 7.11
CA PRO A 169 16.77 -12.96 5.75
C PRO A 169 17.66 -11.81 5.25
N THR A 170 18.77 -12.14 4.60
CA THR A 170 19.75 -11.14 4.13
C THR A 170 19.32 -10.43 2.86
N MET A 171 18.39 -11.04 2.10
CA MET A 171 17.90 -10.52 0.82
C MET A 171 16.38 -10.64 0.75
N ALA A 172 15.78 -9.79 -0.09
CA ALA A 172 14.38 -9.85 -0.46
C ALA A 172 14.22 -9.64 -1.97
N LEU A 173 13.15 -10.21 -2.53
CA LEU A 173 12.62 -9.76 -3.81
C LEU A 173 11.73 -8.56 -3.54
N THR A 174 11.84 -7.53 -4.37
CA THR A 174 11.10 -6.28 -4.17
C THR A 174 10.78 -5.63 -5.49
N VAL A 175 9.59 -5.05 -5.60
CA VAL A 175 9.24 -4.15 -6.70
C VAL A 175 10.18 -2.95 -6.72
N GLY A 176 10.46 -2.43 -7.91
CA GLY A 176 11.31 -1.25 -8.05
C GLY A 176 10.57 0.05 -7.73
N VAL A 177 11.32 1.12 -7.50
CA VAL A 177 10.74 2.47 -7.35
C VAL A 177 9.96 2.85 -8.62
N GLY A 178 10.51 2.55 -9.79
CA GLY A 178 9.84 2.76 -11.08
C GLY A 178 8.57 1.91 -11.22
N THR A 179 8.57 0.68 -10.69
CA THR A 179 7.39 -0.19 -10.70
C THR A 179 6.23 0.41 -9.89
N VAL A 180 6.51 1.03 -8.74
CA VAL A 180 5.48 1.73 -7.94
C VAL A 180 5.07 3.06 -8.60
N MET A 181 6.02 3.79 -9.19
CA MET A 181 5.77 5.04 -9.92
C MET A 181 4.91 4.86 -11.19
N ASP A 182 4.83 3.65 -11.73
CA ASP A 182 3.96 3.31 -12.88
C ASP A 182 2.48 3.11 -12.50
N ALA A 183 2.16 3.09 -11.20
CA ALA A 183 0.78 3.01 -10.74
C ALA A 183 -0.03 4.27 -11.13
N ARG A 184 -1.34 4.15 -11.31
CA ARG A 184 -2.18 5.34 -11.55
C ARG A 184 -2.31 6.22 -10.32
N GLU A 185 -2.33 5.62 -9.14
CA GLU A 185 -2.34 6.29 -7.85
C GLU A 185 -1.44 5.55 -6.85
N VAL A 186 -0.78 6.32 -5.98
CA VAL A 186 0.04 5.78 -4.89
C VAL A 186 -0.48 6.33 -3.56
N MET A 187 -0.70 5.45 -2.58
CA MET A 187 -1.07 5.83 -1.23
C MET A 187 -0.03 5.31 -0.23
N ILE A 188 0.61 6.21 0.51
CA ILE A 188 1.61 5.86 1.53
C ILE A 188 1.00 6.07 2.92
N LEU A 189 0.93 5.00 3.71
CA LEU A 189 0.47 5.03 5.10
C LEU A 189 1.66 5.21 6.04
N ILE A 190 1.61 6.20 6.93
CA ILE A 190 2.72 6.55 7.81
C ILE A 190 2.19 6.82 9.23
N THR A 191 2.56 5.98 10.18
CA THR A 191 2.11 6.14 11.58
C THR A 191 3.25 6.06 12.58
N GLY A 192 3.18 6.91 13.60
CA GLY A 192 4.07 6.95 14.74
C GLY A 192 5.32 7.82 14.58
N ALA A 193 5.81 8.34 15.70
CA ALA A 193 6.93 9.28 15.79
C ALA A 193 8.22 8.76 15.16
N HIS A 194 8.45 7.44 15.24
CA HIS A 194 9.60 6.76 14.65
C HIS A 194 9.69 6.86 13.11
N LYS A 195 8.66 7.40 12.44
CA LYS A 195 8.65 7.66 11.00
C LYS A 195 8.69 9.15 10.64
N ALA A 196 8.67 10.04 11.63
CA ALA A 196 8.55 11.47 11.38
C ALA A 196 9.73 12.04 10.58
N PHE A 197 10.95 11.60 10.91
CA PHE A 197 12.15 12.03 10.17
C PHE A 197 12.15 11.57 8.71
N ALA A 198 11.74 10.32 8.46
CA ALA A 198 11.62 9.80 7.11
C ALA A 198 10.56 10.55 6.29
N LEU A 199 9.43 10.91 6.92
CA LEU A 199 8.40 11.73 6.28
C LEU A 199 8.94 13.11 5.90
N TYR A 200 9.63 13.79 6.83
CA TYR A 200 10.30 15.07 6.58
C TYR A 200 11.25 14.97 5.37
N LYS A 201 12.12 13.96 5.35
CA LYS A 201 13.06 13.72 4.23
C LYS A 201 12.34 13.45 2.91
N ALA A 202 11.22 12.75 2.94
CA ALA A 202 10.48 12.40 1.75
C ALA A 202 9.71 13.57 1.10
N ILE A 203 9.24 14.55 1.88
CA ILE A 203 8.32 15.59 1.36
C ILE A 203 8.81 17.04 1.50
N GLU A 204 9.70 17.35 2.45
CA GLU A 204 10.22 18.71 2.64
C GLU A 204 11.63 18.90 2.10
N GLU A 205 12.42 17.83 2.00
CA GLU A 205 13.66 17.82 1.23
C GLU A 205 13.41 17.48 -0.24
N GLY A 206 14.46 17.46 -1.05
CA GLY A 206 14.37 17.16 -2.47
C GLY A 206 14.38 15.66 -2.79
N VAL A 207 14.04 15.36 -4.04
CA VAL A 207 14.13 14.01 -4.62
C VAL A 207 15.55 13.46 -4.48
N ASN A 208 15.69 12.33 -3.78
CA ASN A 208 16.98 11.73 -3.44
C ASN A 208 16.85 10.21 -3.30
N HIS A 209 17.75 9.46 -3.96
CA HIS A 209 17.79 8.00 -3.89
C HIS A 209 18.17 7.41 -2.52
N MET A 210 18.60 8.25 -1.56
CA MET A 210 18.78 7.85 -0.17
C MET A 210 17.48 7.77 0.61
N TRP A 211 16.41 8.42 0.14
CA TRP A 211 15.08 8.46 0.75
C TRP A 211 14.06 8.16 -0.34
N THR A 212 13.91 6.90 -0.74
CA THR A 212 13.29 6.54 -2.03
C THR A 212 11.81 6.92 -2.14
N VAL A 213 11.08 7.10 -1.04
CA VAL A 213 9.73 7.68 -1.03
C VAL A 213 9.70 9.11 -1.59
N SER A 214 10.81 9.86 -1.54
CA SER A 214 10.92 11.19 -2.16
C SER A 214 10.69 11.17 -3.69
N ALA A 215 10.82 10.02 -4.35
CA ALA A 215 10.49 9.87 -5.77
C ALA A 215 9.05 10.29 -6.07
N PHE A 216 8.11 10.07 -5.14
CA PHE A 216 6.70 10.40 -5.33
C PHE A 216 6.40 11.89 -5.38
N GLN A 217 7.38 12.77 -5.09
CA GLN A 217 7.26 14.19 -5.41
C GLN A 217 7.04 14.42 -6.93
N GLN A 218 7.52 13.48 -7.76
CA GLN A 218 7.37 13.52 -9.22
C GLN A 218 6.20 12.67 -9.73
N HIS A 219 5.47 12.00 -8.84
CA HIS A 219 4.32 11.19 -9.23
C HIS A 219 3.06 12.08 -9.38
N PRO A 220 2.25 11.88 -10.44
CA PRO A 220 1.10 12.75 -10.70
C PRO A 220 0.04 12.68 -9.61
N ASN A 221 -0.17 11.52 -9.00
CA ASN A 221 -1.23 11.29 -8.01
C ASN A 221 -0.73 10.46 -6.81
N THR A 222 -0.28 11.15 -5.75
CA THR A 222 0.16 10.48 -4.52
C THR A 222 -0.55 11.07 -3.30
N VAL A 223 -1.04 10.17 -2.46
CA VAL A 223 -1.67 10.46 -1.17
C VAL A 223 -0.79 9.93 -0.04
N PHE A 224 -0.53 10.76 0.96
CA PHE A 224 0.14 10.40 2.20
C PHE A 224 -0.89 10.43 3.33
N VAL A 225 -1.15 9.29 3.98
CA VAL A 225 -2.08 9.22 5.10
C VAL A 225 -1.25 9.06 6.37
N CYS A 226 -1.32 10.06 7.25
CA CYS A 226 -0.46 10.15 8.42
C CYS A 226 -1.25 10.36 9.71
N ASP A 227 -0.73 9.84 10.83
CA ASP A 227 -1.15 10.29 12.16
C ASP A 227 -0.38 11.56 12.59
N GLU A 228 -0.80 12.17 13.70
CA GLU A 228 -0.15 13.38 14.23
C GLU A 228 1.33 13.14 14.56
N ASP A 229 1.65 11.99 15.16
CA ASP A 229 3.01 11.65 15.59
C ASP A 229 3.99 11.54 14.41
N ALA A 230 3.52 11.08 13.24
CA ALA A 230 4.35 11.07 12.03
C ALA A 230 4.70 12.48 11.53
N THR A 231 4.01 13.54 12.00
CA THR A 231 4.23 14.92 11.53
C THR A 231 5.21 15.73 12.39
N LEU A 232 5.80 15.14 13.44
CA LEU A 232 6.60 15.85 14.44
C LEU A 232 7.81 16.61 13.88
N GLU A 233 8.42 16.13 12.80
CA GLU A 233 9.59 16.75 12.14
C GLU A 233 9.21 17.72 11.01
N LEU A 234 7.92 17.87 10.71
CA LEU A 234 7.46 18.76 9.63
C LEU A 234 7.40 20.22 10.10
N LYS A 235 7.59 21.15 9.16
CA LYS A 235 7.37 22.57 9.44
C LYS A 235 5.90 22.80 9.76
N VAL A 236 5.65 23.63 10.77
CA VAL A 236 4.30 24.08 11.16
C VAL A 236 3.50 24.61 9.96
N LYS A 237 4.15 25.30 9.03
CA LYS A 237 3.51 25.82 7.80
C LYS A 237 2.96 24.68 6.92
N THR A 238 3.73 23.61 6.75
CA THR A 238 3.35 22.43 5.96
C THR A 238 2.13 21.75 6.58
N VAL A 239 2.19 21.48 7.89
CA VAL A 239 1.07 20.85 8.62
C VAL A 239 -0.18 21.71 8.55
N LYS A 240 -0.07 23.03 8.80
CA LYS A 240 -1.21 23.96 8.74
C LYS A 240 -1.85 24.01 7.35
N TYR A 241 -1.05 23.99 6.29
CA TYR A 241 -1.57 24.01 4.93
C TYR A 241 -2.43 22.77 4.66
N PHE A 242 -1.91 21.56 4.94
CA PHE A 242 -2.65 20.32 4.70
C PHE A 242 -3.83 20.12 5.65
N LYS A 243 -3.71 20.53 6.92
CA LYS A 243 -4.88 20.57 7.83
C LYS A 243 -5.98 21.48 7.30
N GLY A 244 -5.62 22.62 6.70
CA GLY A 244 -6.58 23.52 6.05
C GLY A 244 -7.29 22.91 4.83
N LEU A 245 -6.74 21.87 4.21
CA LEU A 245 -7.33 21.14 3.08
C LEU A 245 -8.17 19.93 3.50
N MET A 246 -8.23 19.58 4.79
CA MET A 246 -8.90 18.37 5.25
C MET A 246 -10.39 18.32 4.91
N LEU A 247 -11.10 19.46 4.94
CA LEU A 247 -12.51 19.50 4.51
C LEU A 247 -12.69 19.08 3.04
N VAL A 248 -11.72 19.42 2.19
CA VAL A 248 -11.74 19.04 0.76
C VAL A 248 -11.35 17.57 0.60
N HIS A 249 -10.30 17.12 1.30
CA HIS A 249 -9.80 15.76 1.18
C HIS A 249 -10.71 14.71 1.84
N ASN A 250 -11.46 15.06 2.89
CA ASN A 250 -12.44 14.15 3.49
C ASN A 250 -13.57 13.79 2.53
N ARG A 251 -13.82 14.60 1.48
CA ARG A 251 -14.75 14.23 0.39
C ARG A 251 -14.32 13.00 -0.41
N LEU A 252 -13.06 12.54 -0.26
CA LEU A 252 -12.59 11.28 -0.83
C LEU A 252 -13.14 10.06 -0.09
N VAL A 253 -13.55 10.24 1.18
CA VAL A 253 -14.03 9.16 2.05
C VAL A 253 -15.44 9.43 2.62
N GLU A 254 -15.99 10.62 2.36
CA GLU A 254 -17.33 11.06 2.78
C GLU A 254 -18.15 11.58 1.58
N PRO A 255 -19.33 10.99 1.27
CA PRO A 255 -19.91 9.83 1.93
C PRO A 255 -19.12 8.54 1.61
N LEU A 256 -19.14 7.59 2.55
CA LEU A 256 -18.57 6.27 2.33
C LEU A 256 -19.58 5.42 1.54
N TYR A 257 -19.20 4.99 0.33
CA TYR A 257 -20.07 4.19 -0.54
C TYR A 257 -20.11 2.72 -0.10
N SER A 258 -21.28 2.08 -0.27
CA SER A 258 -21.50 0.65 -0.03
C SER A 258 -22.10 -0.03 -1.25
N MET A 259 -21.64 -1.24 -1.58
CA MET A 259 -22.22 -2.05 -2.66
C MET A 259 -23.70 -2.40 -2.43
N LYS A 260 -24.18 -2.41 -1.18
CA LYS A 260 -25.58 -2.71 -0.87
C LYS A 260 -26.55 -1.70 -1.47
N GLU A 261 -26.15 -0.44 -1.50
CA GLU A 261 -26.96 0.67 -2.00
C GLU A 261 -27.11 0.58 -3.54
N MET A 262 -26.10 0.04 -4.22
CA MET A 262 -26.11 -0.16 -5.67
C MET A 262 -27.02 -1.32 -6.13
N GLY A 263 -27.19 -2.35 -5.28
CA GLY A 263 -28.09 -3.47 -5.57
C GLY A 263 -29.57 -3.09 -5.50
N ALA A 264 -29.93 -2.14 -4.62
CA ALA A 264 -31.31 -1.73 -4.38
C ALA A 264 -31.92 -0.97 -5.58
N GLU A 265 -31.15 -0.09 -6.24
CA GLU A 265 -31.63 0.70 -7.39
C GLU A 265 -31.95 -0.16 -8.62
N SER A 266 -31.31 -1.33 -8.76
CA SER A 266 -31.56 -2.25 -9.89
C SER A 266 -32.91 -2.97 -9.84
N SER A 267 -33.63 -2.90 -8.71
CA SER A 267 -34.90 -3.62 -8.50
C SER A 267 -36.17 -2.78 -8.74
N GLN A 268 -36.04 -1.47 -9.03
CA GLN A 268 -37.19 -0.57 -9.23
C GLN A 268 -37.60 -0.33 -10.70
N SER A 269 -36.94 -0.95 -11.70
CA SER A 269 -37.20 -0.68 -13.14
C SER A 269 -38.01 -1.75 -13.89
N LYS A 270 -38.85 -2.54 -13.21
CA LYS A 270 -39.84 -3.39 -13.88
C LYS A 270 -41.26 -3.14 -13.35
N LYS A 271 -41.84 -1.98 -13.71
CA LYS A 271 -43.30 -1.88 -13.83
C LYS A 271 -43.68 -2.35 -15.24
N PRO A 272 -44.52 -3.38 -15.39
CA PRO A 272 -45.06 -3.72 -16.70
C PRO A 272 -46.01 -2.59 -17.13
N TYR A 273 -45.80 -2.05 -18.33
CA TYR A 273 -46.84 -1.28 -19.00
C TYR A 273 -48.01 -2.23 -19.26
N SER A 274 -49.16 -1.94 -18.65
CA SER A 274 -50.45 -2.52 -19.01
C SER A 274 -51.11 -1.61 -20.05
N ASP A 275 -51.34 -2.14 -21.24
CA ASP A 275 -52.44 -1.69 -22.12
C ASP A 275 -53.63 -2.65 -21.94
#